data_AF-A0A1J4W0N7-F1
#
_entry.id   AF-A0A1J4W0N7-F1
#
_cell.length_a   1.000
_cell.length_b   1.000
_cell.length_c   1.000
_cell.angle_alpha   90.00
_cell.angle_beta   90.00
_cell.angle_gamma   90.00
#
_symmetry.space_group_name_H-M   'P 1'
#
loop_
_entity.id
_entity.type
_entity.pdbx_description
1 polymer ?
#
loop_
_entity_poly.entity_id
_entity_poly.type
_entity_poly.pdbx_seq_one_letter_code
_entity_poly.pdbx_strand_id
1 'polypeptide(L)'
;MNWTTLAGFSGKEIIAGGILGALIALGIVFAILVVAALYIYGAWAWMTIARKLKHKYPWLAWIPIANLAMILQLGGFHWAWIFLILFPIAGWIALLVLGIIATWRIFEKRNYPGWFSLSIIIPEIGFVLYMVAIGFVAWMDRKKRL
;
A
#
# COMPACT_ATOMS: atom_id res chain seq x y z
N MET A 1 36.09 40.92 21.09
CA MET A 1 35.10 39.84 20.83
C MET A 1 34.72 39.93 19.36
N ASN A 2 35.15 38.96 18.55
CA ASN A 2 34.83 38.93 17.13
C ASN A 2 33.36 38.50 17.00
N TRP A 3 32.49 39.40 16.54
CA TRP A 3 31.06 39.15 16.35
C TRP A 3 30.75 38.01 15.33
N THR A 4 31.76 37.51 14.61
CA THR A 4 31.58 36.40 13.64
C THR A 4 31.57 35.01 14.26
N THR A 5 31.82 34.87 15.56
CA THR A 5 31.77 33.60 16.30
C THR A 5 30.94 33.76 17.58
N LEU A 6 29.63 33.57 17.47
CA LEU A 6 28.77 33.33 18.63
C LEU A 6 28.70 31.80 18.83
N ALA A 7 29.14 31.32 19.98
CA ALA A 7 29.19 29.88 20.35
C ALA A 7 30.10 28.96 19.50
N GLY A 8 31.05 29.51 18.73
CA GLY A 8 32.05 28.73 17.98
C GLY A 8 31.66 28.34 16.55
N PHE A 9 30.47 28.75 16.08
CA PHE A 9 30.02 28.55 14.70
C PHE A 9 30.17 29.82 13.88
N SER A 10 30.53 29.68 12.59
CA SER A 10 30.54 30.81 11.67
C SER A 10 29.11 31.16 11.20
N GLY A 11 28.85 32.42 10.85
CA GLY A 11 27.53 32.84 10.35
C GLY A 11 27.06 32.05 9.10
N LYS A 12 28.01 31.54 8.30
CA LYS A 12 27.73 30.66 7.14
C LYS A 12 27.23 29.28 7.58
N GLU A 13 27.80 28.71 8.63
CA GLU A 13 27.37 27.41 9.18
C GLU A 13 25.96 27.49 9.77
N ILE A 14 25.64 28.60 10.44
CA ILE A 14 24.29 28.83 10.98
C ILE A 14 23.25 28.89 9.85
N ILE A 15 23.54 29.63 8.77
CA ILE A 15 22.66 29.73 7.60
C ILE A 15 22.54 28.37 6.90
N ALA A 16 23.65 27.66 6.70
CA ALA A 16 23.65 26.33 6.08
C ALA A 16 22.85 25.30 6.90
N GLY A 17 23.00 25.31 8.22
CA GLY A 17 22.22 24.47 9.13
C GLY A 17 20.72 24.79 9.10
N GLY A 18 20.35 26.07 9.04
CA GLY A 18 18.96 26.51 8.88
C GLY A 18 18.33 26.04 7.57
N ILE A 19 19.05 26.16 6.45
CA ILE A 19 18.59 25.69 5.13
C ILE A 19 18.42 24.16 5.13
N LEU A 20 19.41 23.42 5.64
CA LEU A 20 19.34 21.96 5.69
C LEU A 20 18.18 21.48 6.56
N GLY A 21 17.98 22.10 7.73
CA GLY A 21 16.85 21.79 8.60
C GLY A 21 15.50 22.02 7.93
N ALA A 22 15.35 23.14 7.20
CA ALA A 22 14.13 23.44 6.45
C ALA A 22 13.87 22.42 5.32
N LEU A 23 14.91 22.02 4.57
CA LEU A 23 14.79 21.01 3.51
C LEU A 23 14.41 19.64 4.05
N ILE A 24 14.98 19.22 5.19
CA ILE A 24 14.62 17.96 5.86
C ILE A 24 13.15 18.02 6.31
N ALA A 25 12.72 19.11 6.95
CA ALA A 25 11.34 19.27 7.39
C ALA A 25 10.35 19.21 6.22
N LEU A 26 10.64 19.91 5.12
CA LEU A 26 9.83 19.86 3.89
C LEU A 26 9.82 18.44 3.29
N GLY A 27 10.96 17.76 3.26
CA GLY A 27 11.07 16.38 2.79
C GLY A 27 10.21 15.41 3.61
N ILE A 28 10.22 15.53 4.93
CA ILE A 28 9.39 14.71 5.84
C ILE A 28 7.90 14.98 5.61
N VAL A 29 7.49 16.26 5.55
CA VAL A 29 6.09 16.63 5.30
C VAL A 29 5.62 16.08 3.96
N PHE A 30 6.44 16.25 2.91
CA PHE A 30 6.13 15.71 1.59
C PHE A 30 5.99 14.18 1.62
N ALA A 31 6.92 13.46 2.27
CA ALA A 31 6.86 12.01 2.39
C ALA A 31 5.58 11.54 3.11
N ILE A 32 5.18 12.21 4.20
CA ILE A 32 3.94 11.92 4.93
C ILE A 32 2.72 12.09 4.01
N LEU A 33 2.66 13.18 3.24
CA LEU A 33 1.57 13.44 2.30
C LEU A 33 1.49 12.36 1.21
N VAL A 34 2.63 11.95 0.66
CA VAL A 34 2.70 10.88 -0.36
C VAL A 34 2.22 9.55 0.22
N VAL A 35 2.70 9.16 1.41
CA VAL A 35 2.28 7.90 2.06
C VAL A 35 0.78 7.93 2.37
N ALA A 36 0.27 9.05 2.87
CA ALA A 36 -1.16 9.22 3.14
C ALA A 36 -2.00 9.11 1.86
N ALA A 37 -1.57 9.74 0.77
CA ALA A 37 -2.25 9.66 -0.52
C ALA A 37 -2.28 8.23 -1.07
N LEU A 38 -1.15 7.51 -1.03
CA LEU A 38 -1.06 6.11 -1.45
C LEU A 38 -1.95 5.19 -0.60
N TYR A 39 -2.00 5.41 0.71
CA TYR A 39 -2.84 4.64 1.61
C TYR A 39 -4.34 4.88 1.34
N ILE A 40 -4.76 6.14 1.20
CA ILE A 40 -6.14 6.50 0.87
C ILE A 40 -6.53 5.88 -0.48
N TYR A 41 -5.67 5.99 -1.49
CA TYR A 41 -5.88 5.40 -2.81
C TYR A 41 -6.07 3.88 -2.72
N GLY A 42 -5.16 3.17 -2.04
CA GLY A 42 -5.22 1.72 -1.89
C GLY A 42 -6.47 1.24 -1.13
N ALA A 43 -6.80 1.90 -0.02
CA ALA A 43 -7.99 1.61 0.78
C ALA A 43 -9.27 1.82 -0.05
N TRP A 44 -9.34 2.91 -0.82
CA TRP A 44 -10.51 3.24 -1.62
C TRP A 44 -10.68 2.32 -2.83
N ALA A 45 -9.58 1.94 -3.48
CA ALA A 45 -9.57 0.93 -4.54
C ALA A 45 -10.10 -0.42 -4.03
N TRP A 46 -9.57 -0.92 -2.91
CA TRP A 46 -10.01 -2.18 -2.31
C TRP A 46 -11.47 -2.14 -1.82
N MET A 47 -11.90 -1.01 -1.24
CA MET A 47 -13.30 -0.81 -0.87
C MET A 47 -14.22 -0.90 -2.08
N THR A 48 -13.82 -0.30 -3.21
CA THR A 48 -14.59 -0.34 -4.47
C THR A 48 -14.67 -1.76 -5.02
N ILE A 49 -13.54 -2.49 -5.04
CA ILE A 49 -13.51 -3.89 -5.46
C ILE A 49 -14.44 -4.74 -4.58
N ALA A 50 -14.35 -4.58 -3.25
CA ALA A 50 -15.18 -5.30 -2.31
C ALA A 50 -16.68 -4.99 -2.49
N ARG A 51 -17.04 -3.73 -2.75
CA ARG A 51 -18.43 -3.35 -3.10
C ARG A 51 -18.90 -4.02 -4.39
N LYS A 52 -18.08 -4.01 -5.44
CA LYS A 52 -18.41 -4.65 -6.73
C LYS A 52 -18.54 -6.17 -6.62
N LEU A 53 -17.78 -6.79 -5.71
CA LEU A 53 -17.89 -8.21 -5.37
C LEU A 53 -18.92 -8.51 -4.27
N LYS A 54 -19.75 -7.52 -3.89
CA LYS A 54 -20.85 -7.64 -2.91
C LYS A 54 -20.41 -8.17 -1.54
N HIS A 55 -19.22 -7.79 -1.07
CA HIS A 55 -18.75 -8.12 0.27
C HIS A 55 -19.64 -7.47 1.34
N LYS A 56 -19.88 -8.17 2.46
CA LYS A 56 -20.74 -7.67 3.56
C LYS A 56 -20.20 -6.39 4.20
N TYR A 57 -18.87 -6.28 4.32
CA TYR A 57 -18.21 -5.14 4.97
C TYR A 57 -17.07 -4.60 4.09
N PRO A 58 -17.35 -3.82 3.02
CA PRO A 58 -16.31 -3.28 2.14
C PRO A 58 -15.40 -2.25 2.82
N TRP A 59 -15.89 -1.60 3.87
CA TRP A 59 -15.16 -0.58 4.63
C TRP A 59 -13.96 -1.14 5.40
N LEU A 60 -13.86 -2.47 5.57
CA LEU A 60 -12.69 -3.11 6.17
C LEU A 60 -11.40 -2.83 5.39
N ALA A 61 -11.50 -2.40 4.13
CA ALA A 61 -10.37 -1.96 3.32
C ALA A 61 -9.50 -0.86 3.96
N TRP A 62 -10.09 -0.05 4.84
CA TRP A 62 -9.36 1.02 5.54
C TRP A 62 -8.49 0.47 6.68
N ILE A 63 -8.85 -0.64 7.31
CA ILE A 63 -8.05 -1.17 8.43
C ILE A 63 -7.04 -2.17 7.86
N PRO A 64 -5.72 -1.96 7.94
CA PRO A 64 -4.73 -2.79 7.24
C PRO A 64 -4.88 -4.30 7.52
N ILE A 65 -5.06 -4.67 8.78
CA ILE A 65 -5.21 -6.08 9.19
C ILE A 65 -6.56 -6.65 8.74
N ALA A 66 -7.65 -5.88 8.87
CA ALA A 66 -8.96 -6.35 8.44
C ALA A 66 -9.09 -6.38 6.90
N ASN A 67 -8.38 -5.51 6.19
CA ASN A 67 -8.28 -5.50 4.74
C ASN A 67 -7.68 -6.81 4.24
N LEU A 68 -6.60 -7.30 4.87
CA LEU A 68 -6.02 -8.59 4.52
C LEU A 68 -7.02 -9.74 4.72
N ALA A 69 -7.74 -9.76 5.85
CA ALA A 69 -8.81 -10.74 6.08
C ALA A 69 -9.94 -10.65 5.03
N MET A 70 -10.34 -9.44 4.64
CA MET A 70 -11.32 -9.19 3.59
C MET A 70 -10.83 -9.68 2.22
N ILE A 71 -9.58 -9.41 1.85
CA ILE A 71 -8.96 -9.88 0.61
C ILE A 71 -8.98 -11.42 0.57
N LEU A 72 -8.63 -12.07 1.68
CA LEU A 72 -8.71 -13.54 1.79
C LEU A 72 -10.14 -14.05 1.59
N GLN A 73 -11.14 -13.44 2.24
CA GLN A 73 -12.55 -13.78 2.07
C GLN A 73 -13.03 -13.60 0.62
N LEU A 74 -12.66 -12.49 -0.02
CA LEU A 74 -12.95 -12.22 -1.43
C LEU A 74 -12.28 -13.24 -2.36
N GLY A 75 -11.10 -13.72 -2.00
CA GLY A 75 -10.39 -14.83 -2.66
C GLY A 75 -10.97 -16.22 -2.40
N GLY A 76 -12.00 -16.33 -1.57
CA GLY A 76 -12.65 -17.61 -1.22
C GLY A 76 -11.97 -18.37 -0.07
N PHE A 77 -11.11 -17.71 0.71
CA PHE A 77 -10.47 -18.28 1.89
C PHE A 77 -11.22 -17.92 3.18
N HIS A 78 -10.98 -18.69 4.25
CA HIS A 78 -11.52 -18.37 5.57
C HIS A 78 -10.78 -17.19 6.21
N TRP A 79 -11.48 -16.28 6.88
CA TRP A 79 -10.87 -15.07 7.46
C TRP A 79 -9.83 -15.37 8.54
N ALA A 80 -9.96 -16.50 9.24
CA ALA A 80 -9.05 -16.90 10.32
C ALA A 80 -7.62 -17.17 9.85
N TRP A 81 -7.37 -17.31 8.54
CA TRP A 81 -6.01 -17.37 8.01
C TRP A 81 -5.17 -16.12 8.37
N ILE A 82 -5.81 -15.00 8.73
CA ILE A 82 -5.12 -13.80 9.25
C ILE A 82 -4.29 -14.08 10.52
N PHE A 83 -4.68 -15.07 11.35
CA PHE A 83 -3.94 -15.41 12.57
C PHE A 83 -2.55 -15.99 12.31
N LEU A 84 -2.23 -16.32 11.06
CA LEU A 84 -0.87 -16.67 10.65
C LEU A 84 0.13 -15.54 10.96
N ILE A 85 -0.30 -14.28 11.07
CA ILE A 85 0.58 -13.16 11.44
C ILE A 85 1.29 -13.35 12.78
N LEU A 86 0.76 -14.20 13.67
CA LEU A 86 1.35 -14.54 14.96
C LEU A 86 2.65 -15.36 14.82
N PHE A 87 2.90 -15.97 13.65
CA PHE A 87 4.12 -16.74 13.38
C PHE A 87 5.12 -15.88 12.58
N PRO A 88 6.25 -15.45 13.18
CA PRO A 88 7.08 -14.34 12.68
C PRO A 88 7.83 -14.60 11.36
N ILE A 89 7.74 -15.79 10.77
CA ILE A 89 8.36 -16.11 9.46
C ILE A 89 7.41 -16.95 8.60
N ALA A 90 7.11 -18.18 9.05
CA ALA A 90 6.28 -19.11 8.29
C ALA A 90 4.88 -18.55 8.01
N GLY A 91 4.32 -17.83 8.99
CA GLY A 91 3.01 -17.20 8.85
C GLY A 91 3.00 -16.07 7.83
N TRP A 92 4.02 -15.23 7.82
CA TRP A 92 4.17 -14.16 6.83
C TRP A 92 4.35 -14.69 5.41
N ILE A 93 5.15 -15.75 5.23
CA ILE A 93 5.33 -16.42 3.93
C ILE A 93 3.98 -17.00 3.46
N ALA A 94 3.29 -17.72 4.33
CA ALA A 94 1.98 -18.29 4.02
C ALA A 94 0.94 -17.21 3.68
N LEU A 95 0.91 -16.09 4.43
CA LEU A 95 0.02 -14.96 4.15
C LEU A 95 0.34 -14.28 2.82
N LEU A 96 1.61 -14.16 2.45
CA LEU A 96 2.02 -13.60 1.16
C LEU A 96 1.51 -14.49 0.02
N VAL A 97 1.71 -15.80 0.10
CA VAL A 97 1.24 -16.76 -0.91
C VAL A 97 -0.30 -16.76 -0.99
N LEU A 98 -0.98 -16.81 0.15
CA LEU A 98 -2.44 -16.75 0.21
C LEU A 98 -2.98 -15.42 -0.33
N GLY A 99 -2.32 -14.31 -0.03
CA GLY A 99 -2.66 -12.98 -0.53
C GLY A 99 -2.56 -12.88 -2.04
N ILE A 100 -1.50 -13.45 -2.63
CA ILE A 100 -1.34 -13.52 -4.10
C ILE A 100 -2.47 -14.37 -4.71
N ILE A 101 -2.72 -15.58 -4.19
CA ILE A 101 -3.76 -16.46 -4.72
C ILE A 101 -5.15 -15.82 -4.56
N ALA A 102 -5.41 -15.18 -3.43
CA ALA A 102 -6.66 -14.48 -3.19
C ALA A 102 -6.86 -13.34 -4.19
N THR A 103 -5.83 -12.51 -4.38
CA THR A 103 -5.85 -11.40 -5.33
C THR A 103 -5.99 -11.88 -6.78
N TRP A 104 -5.32 -12.98 -7.13
CA TRP A 104 -5.44 -13.63 -8.44
C TRP A 104 -6.90 -13.98 -8.74
N ARG A 105 -7.56 -14.68 -7.82
CA ARG A 105 -8.98 -15.06 -7.93
C ARG A 105 -9.90 -13.84 -7.99
N ILE A 106 -9.59 -12.79 -7.25
CA ILE A 106 -10.35 -11.53 -7.26
C ILE A 106 -10.26 -10.85 -8.64
N PHE A 107 -9.07 -10.84 -9.24
CA PHE A 107 -8.86 -10.28 -10.57
C PHE A 107 -9.63 -11.07 -11.63
N GLU A 108 -9.59 -12.40 -11.58
CA GLU A 108 -10.38 -13.25 -12.47
C GLU A 108 -11.89 -13.03 -12.31
N LYS A 109 -12.39 -12.90 -11.07
CA LYS A 109 -13.79 -12.54 -10.78
C LYS A 109 -14.20 -11.18 -11.37
N ARG A 110 -13.23 -10.28 -11.59
CA ARG A 110 -13.42 -8.97 -12.22
C ARG A 110 -13.10 -8.96 -13.71
N ASN A 111 -12.86 -10.12 -14.33
CA ASN A 111 -12.46 -10.28 -15.74
C ASN A 111 -11.09 -9.61 -16.06
N TYR A 112 -10.16 -9.69 -15.13
CA TYR A 112 -8.76 -9.30 -15.31
C TYR A 112 -7.84 -10.52 -15.31
N PRO A 113 -6.69 -10.47 -16.03
CA PRO A 113 -5.68 -11.50 -15.93
C PRO A 113 -5.19 -11.65 -14.48
N GLY A 114 -5.31 -12.85 -13.91
CA GLY A 114 -4.90 -13.11 -12.54
C GLY A 114 -3.42 -12.85 -12.26
N TRP A 115 -2.57 -12.97 -13.29
CA TRP A 115 -1.13 -12.70 -13.20
C TRP A 115 -0.78 -11.27 -12.80
N PHE A 116 -1.70 -10.31 -12.94
CA PHE A 116 -1.53 -8.96 -12.38
C PHE A 116 -1.25 -9.00 -10.86
N SER A 117 -1.70 -10.04 -10.15
CA SER A 117 -1.42 -10.23 -8.72
C SER A 117 0.06 -10.50 -8.41
N LEU A 118 0.82 -11.01 -9.38
CA LEU A 118 2.27 -11.27 -9.24
C LEU A 118 3.11 -9.99 -9.25
N SER A 119 2.51 -8.85 -9.60
CA SER A 119 3.18 -7.54 -9.56
C SER A 119 3.84 -7.29 -8.20
N ILE A 120 3.25 -7.75 -7.09
CA ILE A 120 3.78 -7.57 -5.74
C ILE A 120 5.15 -8.23 -5.50
N ILE A 121 5.53 -9.22 -6.30
CA ILE A 121 6.80 -9.97 -6.14
C ILE A 121 7.97 -9.24 -6.80
N ILE A 122 7.70 -8.36 -7.78
CA ILE A 122 8.75 -7.68 -8.55
C ILE A 122 9.41 -6.63 -7.65
N PRO A 123 10.74 -6.70 -7.40
CA PRO A 123 11.44 -5.70 -6.61
C PRO A 123 11.34 -4.30 -7.27
N GLU A 124 11.35 -3.25 -6.45
CA GLU A 124 11.36 -1.82 -6.84
C GLU A 124 10.10 -1.31 -7.58
N ILE A 125 9.70 -1.97 -8.66
CA ILE A 125 8.64 -1.54 -9.57
C ILE A 125 7.30 -2.22 -9.23
N GLY A 126 7.34 -3.36 -8.53
CA GLY A 126 6.17 -4.18 -8.27
C GLY A 126 5.06 -3.47 -7.50
N PHE A 127 5.42 -2.63 -6.52
CA PHE A 127 4.45 -1.83 -5.78
C PHE A 127 3.68 -0.86 -6.68
N VAL A 128 4.39 -0.16 -7.58
CA VAL A 128 3.77 0.79 -8.52
C VAL A 128 2.86 0.07 -9.50
N LEU A 129 3.32 -1.06 -10.06
CA LEU A 129 2.50 -1.89 -10.95
C LEU A 129 1.25 -2.42 -10.24
N TYR A 130 1.38 -2.84 -8.98
CA TYR A 130 0.28 -3.31 -8.18
C TYR A 130 -0.76 -2.21 -7.94
N MET A 131 -0.32 -0.99 -7.58
CA MET A 131 -1.21 0.17 -7.42
C MET A 131 -1.99 0.48 -8.70
N VAL A 132 -1.30 0.50 -9.84
CA VAL A 132 -1.94 0.70 -11.14
C VAL A 132 -2.93 -0.42 -11.46
N ALA A 133 -2.55 -1.67 -11.21
CA ALA A 133 -3.41 -2.83 -11.46
C ALA A 133 -4.68 -2.81 -10.61
N ILE A 134 -4.59 -2.56 -9.29
CA ILE A 134 -5.78 -2.46 -8.44
C ILE A 134 -6.65 -1.27 -8.81
N GLY A 135 -6.08 -0.18 -9.34
CA GLY A 135 -6.85 0.95 -9.83
C GLY A 135 -7.70 0.59 -11.05
N PHE A 136 -7.09 -0.05 -12.04
CA PHE A 136 -7.85 -0.57 -13.19
C PHE A 136 -8.92 -1.55 -12.75
N VAL A 137 -8.56 -2.52 -11.89
CA VAL A 137 -9.52 -3.49 -11.37
C VAL A 137 -10.63 -2.79 -10.58
N ALA A 138 -10.36 -1.75 -9.79
CA ALA A 138 -11.37 -1.04 -9.02
C ALA A 138 -12.37 -0.30 -9.93
N TRP A 139 -11.89 0.56 -10.82
CA TRP A 139 -12.73 1.53 -11.51
C TRP A 139 -13.11 1.15 -12.94
N MET A 140 -12.26 0.42 -13.67
CA MET A 140 -12.55 0.01 -15.04
C MET A 140 -13.26 -1.34 -15.05
N ASP A 141 -14.48 -1.39 -15.58
CA ASP A 141 -15.22 -2.65 -15.73
C ASP A 141 -14.94 -3.28 -17.09
N ARG A 142 -14.50 -4.55 -17.10
CA ARG A 142 -14.28 -5.32 -18.32
C ARG A 142 -15.37 -6.35 -18.51
N LYS A 143 -15.94 -6.38 -19.72
CA LYS A 143 -16.81 -7.47 -20.16
C LYS A 143 -15.95 -8.71 -20.37
N LYS A 144 -16.46 -9.86 -19.95
CA LYS A 144 -15.83 -11.16 -20.20
C LYS A 144 -15.71 -11.34 -21.73
N ARG A 145 -14.48 -11.49 -22.24
CA ARG A 145 -14.29 -11.88 -23.65
C ARG A 145 -14.73 -13.33 -23.74
N LEU A 146 -15.86 -13.56 -24.42
CA LEU A 146 -16.41 -14.88 -24.72
C LEU A 146 -15.50 -15.61 -25.69
#